data_AF-A0A0M0GJ86-F1
#
_entry.id   AF-A0A0M0GJ86-F1
#
_cell.length_a   1.000
_cell.length_b   1.000
_cell.length_c   1.000
_cell.angle_alpha   90.00
_cell.angle_beta   90.00
_cell.angle_gamma   90.00
#
_symmetry.space_group_name_H-M   'P 1'
#
loop_
_entity.id
_entity.type
_entity.pdbx_description
1 polymer ?
#
loop_
_entity_poly.entity_id
_entity_poly.type
_entity_poly.pdbx_seq_one_letter_code
_entity_poly.pdbx_strand_id
1 'polypeptide(L)' 'MARNSNSNQLLVSGVSQAIDQMKYEIATEFGVNLGPETSSRANGSVGGEITKRLVQMAEQQLGGAR' A
#
# COMPACT_ATOMS: atom_id res chain seq x y z
N MET A 1 -12.76 -0.72 -21.76
CA MET A 1 -12.13 -0.22 -20.52
C MET A 1 -11.52 -1.39 -19.76
N ALA A 2 -10.20 -1.40 -19.58
CA ALA A 2 -9.51 -2.44 -18.79
C ALA A 2 -9.81 -2.23 -17.29
N ARG A 3 -10.54 -3.18 -16.68
CA ARG A 3 -10.73 -3.24 -15.23
C ARG A 3 -9.47 -3.83 -14.61
N ASN A 4 -8.48 -2.98 -14.33
CA ASN A 4 -7.33 -3.37 -13.53
C ASN A 4 -7.75 -3.40 -12.05
N SER A 5 -8.43 -4.47 -11.65
CA SER A 5 -8.70 -4.76 -10.24
C SER A 5 -7.37 -5.12 -9.59
N ASN A 6 -6.73 -4.13 -8.96
CA ASN A 6 -5.47 -4.32 -8.23
C ASN A 6 -5.75 -5.06 -6.90
N SER A 7 -5.96 -6.37 -6.96
CA SER A 7 -6.13 -7.23 -5.79
C SER A 7 -4.78 -7.69 -5.26
N ASN A 8 -4.07 -6.81 -4.55
CA ASN A 8 -2.92 -7.22 -3.75
C ASN A 8 -3.45 -7.92 -2.50
N GLN A 9 -3.47 -9.25 -2.53
CA GLN A 9 -3.81 -10.07 -1.37
C GLN A 9 -2.68 -9.99 -0.34
N LEU A 10 -3.01 -9.85 0.94
CA LEU A 10 -2.03 -9.93 2.01
C LEU A 10 -1.39 -11.33 2.00
N LEU A 11 -0.08 -11.39 1.74
CA LEU A 11 0.66 -12.65 1.58
C LEU A 11 1.07 -13.30 2.91
N VAL A 12 1.01 -12.55 4.01
CA VAL A 12 1.48 -12.99 5.33
C VAL A 12 0.33 -12.90 6.33
N SER A 13 0.07 -13.97 7.06
CA SER A 13 -0.93 -13.99 8.13
C SER A 13 -0.48 -13.06 9.27
N GLY A 14 -1.37 -12.16 9.73
CA GLY A 14 -1.13 -11.30 10.89
C GLY A 14 -0.64 -9.89 10.60
N VAL A 15 -0.22 -9.57 9.37
CA VAL A 15 0.26 -8.21 9.02
C VAL A 15 -0.86 -7.22 8.69
N SER A 16 -2.11 -7.68 8.60
CA SER A 16 -3.25 -6.84 8.17
C SER A 16 -3.37 -5.57 8.99
N GLN A 17 -3.23 -5.65 10.31
CA GLN A 17 -3.37 -4.48 11.19
C GLN A 17 -2.27 -3.44 10.93
N ALA A 18 -1.03 -3.87 10.76
CA ALA A 18 0.10 -2.97 10.48
C ALA A 18 -0.04 -2.31 9.10
N ILE A 19 -0.48 -3.07 8.09
CA ILE A 19 -0.74 -2.55 6.74
C ILE A 19 -1.94 -1.61 6.73
N ASP A 20 -2.98 -1.89 7.51
CA ASP A 20 -4.14 -1.02 7.63
C ASP A 20 -3.77 0.33 8.29
N GLN A 21 -2.93 0.31 9.32
CA GLN A 21 -2.39 1.53 9.92
C GLN A 21 -1.63 2.37 8.88
N MET A 22 -0.68 1.75 8.17
CA MET A 22 0.09 2.40 7.12
C MET A 22 -0.80 2.96 6.00
N LYS A 23 -1.85 2.23 5.62
CA LYS A 23 -2.83 2.64 4.61
C LYS A 23 -3.51 3.97 4.99
N TYR A 24 -3.97 4.11 6.23
CA TYR A 24 -4.64 5.34 6.68
C TYR A 24 -3.68 6.50 6.88
N GLU A 25 -2.45 6.23 7.31
CA GLU A 25 -1.39 7.24 7.38
C GLU A 25 -1.08 7.81 5.99
N ILE A 26 -0.80 6.96 5.01
CA ILE A 26 -0.51 7.37 3.63
C ILE A 26 -1.72 8.07 3.00
N ALA A 27 -2.94 7.56 3.22
CA ALA A 27 -4.14 8.21 2.72
C ALA A 27 -4.27 9.64 3.25
N THR A 28 -3.92 9.85 4.53
CA THR A 28 -3.89 11.18 5.15
C THR A 28 -2.79 12.06 4.54
N GLU A 29 -1.57 11.53 4.39
CA GLU A 29 -0.45 12.25 3.75
C GLU A 29 -0.77 12.70 2.32
N PHE A 30 -1.48 11.87 1.56
CA PHE A 30 -1.83 12.15 0.16
C PHE A 30 -3.14 12.93 0.02
N GLY A 31 -3.85 13.22 1.12
CA GLY A 31 -5.16 13.86 1.09
C GLY A 31 -6.23 13.05 0.36
N VAL A 32 -6.11 11.72 0.36
CA VAL A 32 -7.04 10.80 -0.31
C VAL A 32 -8.04 10.26 0.71
N ASN A 33 -9.32 10.51 0.48
CA ASN A 33 -10.38 9.80 1.19
C ASN A 33 -10.62 8.44 0.53
N LEU A 34 -10.32 7.33 1.19
CA LEU A 34 -10.48 6.00 0.59
C LEU A 34 -11.96 5.62 0.52
N GLY A 35 -12.41 5.15 -0.65
CA GLY A 35 -13.80 4.73 -0.81
C GLY A 35 -14.21 4.45 -2.25
N PRO A 36 -15.42 3.92 -2.46
CA PRO A 36 -15.94 3.60 -3.79
C PRO A 36 -16.15 4.85 -4.68
N GLU A 37 -16.44 6.00 -4.07
CA GLU A 37 -16.62 7.28 -4.77
C GLU A 37 -15.30 7.96 -5.16
N THR A 38 -14.19 7.49 -4.60
CA THR A 38 -12.86 8.02 -4.89
C THR A 38 -12.31 7.38 -6.16
N SER A 39 -11.67 8.17 -7.01
CA SER A 39 -11.12 7.67 -8.27
C SER A 39 -10.21 6.45 -8.04
N SER A 40 -10.28 5.47 -8.93
CA SER A 40 -9.45 4.26 -8.83
C SER A 40 -7.95 4.58 -8.80
N ARG A 41 -7.54 5.68 -9.45
CA ARG A 41 -6.16 6.17 -9.42
C ARG A 41 -5.76 6.69 -8.04
N ALA A 42 -6.63 7.46 -7.36
CA ALA A 42 -6.35 7.97 -6.02
C ALA A 42 -6.35 6.86 -4.96
N ASN A 43 -7.33 5.93 -5.03
CA ASN A 43 -7.28 4.72 -4.19
C ASN A 43 -6.01 3.89 -4.47
N GLY A 44 -5.66 3.75 -5.76
CA GLY A 44 -4.48 3.01 -6.20
C GLY A 44 -3.15 3.63 -5.76
N SER A 45 -3.05 4.96 -5.68
CA SER A 45 -1.81 5.62 -5.24
C SER A 45 -1.44 5.28 -3.79
N VAL A 46 -2.42 5.10 -2.91
CA VAL A 46 -2.18 4.68 -1.52
C VAL A 46 -1.60 3.26 -1.48
N GLY A 47 -2.19 2.32 -2.23
CA GLY A 47 -1.68 0.94 -2.31
C GLY A 47 -0.29 0.82 -2.95
N GLY A 48 0.00 1.67 -3.94
CA GLY A 48 1.31 1.76 -4.57
C GLY A 48 2.39 2.23 -3.59
N GLU A 49 2.09 3.24 -2.78
CA GLU A 49 3.03 3.76 -1.78
C GLU A 49 3.29 2.76 -0.63
N ILE A 50 2.27 2.03 -0.17
CA ILE A 50 2.45 0.91 0.77
C ILE A 50 3.48 -0.08 0.22
N THR A 51 3.28 -0.53 -1.03
CA THR A 51 4.18 -1.49 -1.68
C THR A 51 5.60 -0.93 -1.77
N LYS A 52 5.74 0.35 -2.15
CA LYS A 52 7.03 1.02 -2.26
C LYS A 52 7.78 1.05 -0.93
N ARG A 53 7.11 1.43 0.18
CA ARG A 53 7.72 1.45 1.52
C ARG A 53 8.13 0.05 1.98
N LEU A 54 7.28 -0.95 1.75
CA LEU A 54 7.59 -2.35 2.09
C LEU A 54 8.82 -2.86 1.34
N VAL A 55 8.91 -2.61 0.03
CA VAL A 55 10.07 -2.98 -0.78
C VAL A 55 11.31 -2.25 -0.29
N GLN A 56 11.24 -0.94 -0.04
CA GLN A 56 12.37 -0.17 0.48
C GLN A 56 12.88 -0.71 1.83
N MET A 57 11.98 -1.07 2.76
CA MET A 57 12.36 -1.69 4.03
C MET A 57 13.03 -3.06 3.83
N ALA A 58 12.51 -3.87 2.91
CA ALA A 58 13.11 -5.16 2.58
C ALA A 58 14.50 -4.99 1.93
N GLU A 59 14.66 -4.03 1.03
CA GLU A 59 15.94 -3.69 0.40
C GLU A 59 16.98 -3.23 1.43
N GLN A 60 16.58 -2.45 2.44
CA GLN A 60 17.47 -2.04 3.53
C GLN A 60 17.91 -3.24 4.40
N GLN A 61 17.01 -4.16 4.72
CA GLN A 61 17.32 -5.37 5.49
C GLN A 61 18.24 -6.32 4.72
N LEU A 62 17.98 -6.50 3.41
CA LEU A 62 18.80 -7.34 2.54
C LEU A 62 20.16 -6.70 2.21
N GLY A 63 20.19 -5.37 2.08
CA GLY A 63 21.40 -4.59 1.81
C GLY A 63 22.37 -4.54 2.99
N GLY A 64 21.87 -4.65 4.23
CA GLY A 64 22.67 -4.73 5.45
C GLY A 64 23.14 -6.15 5.81
N ALA A 65 22.72 -7.19 5.07
CA ALA A 65 23.09 -8.59 5.33
C ALA A 65 24.40 -9.03 4.64
N ARG A 66 25.32 -8.09 4.40
CA ARG A 66 26.65 -8.34 3.84
C ARG A 66 27.75 -7.99 4.83
#